data_AF-A0A1S3N913-F1
#
_entry.id   AF-A0A1S3N913-F1
#
_cell.length_a   1.000
_cell.length_b   1.000
_cell.length_c   1.000
_cell.angle_alpha   90.00
_cell.angle_beta   90.00
_cell.angle_gamma   90.00
#
_symmetry.space_group_name_H-M   'P 1'
#
loop_
_entity.id
_entity.type
_entity.pdbx_description
1 polymer ?
#
loop_
_entity_poly.entity_id
_entity_poly.type
_entity_poly.pdbx_seq_one_letter_code
_entity_poly.pdbx_strand_id
1 'polypeptide(L)'
;MEQSTDEKLHEVDVTLDVDTAHPNLLIDGKSVCWIKETPQRLCNEKMFDEDPYVLGIMGRAWRTYWEVNVEKKDDWVLGVTKATANRKGQLVLSPANGFWVISLSNGGRLKAMDDKEHVLDKDIPDKVAIFLDYKEKKVMFFNAEDGSHIYSFTNGPSYEDDVRPLFSPWNNDTDPIRILSIETKHPKSSKALKITSTSINRVLHCDGELHLSGLNYTNDD
;
A
#
# COMPACT_ATOMS: atom_id res chain seq x y z
N MET A 1 9.92 32.58 -11.19
CA MET A 1 9.29 31.93 -10.03
C MET A 1 8.62 30.66 -10.56
N GLU A 2 9.37 29.56 -10.68
CA GLU A 2 8.80 28.25 -10.97
C GLU A 2 8.25 27.69 -9.66
N GLN A 3 6.94 27.51 -9.58
CA GLN A 3 6.32 26.79 -8.47
C GLN A 3 6.58 25.30 -8.69
N SER A 4 7.32 24.71 -7.75
CA SER A 4 7.68 23.30 -7.65
C SER A 4 6.47 22.39 -7.86
N THR A 5 6.47 21.67 -8.98
CA THR A 5 5.49 20.62 -9.30
C THR A 5 5.78 19.30 -8.60
N ASP A 6 6.88 19.20 -7.83
CA ASP A 6 7.43 17.94 -7.30
C ASP A 6 6.85 17.49 -5.94
N GLU A 7 6.03 18.31 -5.29
CA GLU A 7 5.56 18.01 -3.91
C GLU A 7 4.09 17.58 -3.81
N LYS A 8 3.38 17.57 -4.94
CA LYS A 8 1.95 17.26 -4.97
C LYS A 8 1.75 15.75 -4.81
N LEU A 9 0.78 15.36 -3.98
CA LEU A 9 0.32 13.98 -3.90
C LEU A 9 -0.50 13.64 -5.14
N HIS A 10 -0.17 12.52 -5.78
CA HIS A 10 -0.84 12.02 -6.98
C HIS A 10 -1.62 10.73 -6.69
N GLU A 11 -2.92 10.76 -6.93
CA GLU A 11 -3.69 9.51 -7.08
C GLU A 11 -3.25 8.83 -8.37
N VAL A 12 -2.80 7.58 -8.29
CA VAL A 12 -2.26 6.84 -9.44
C VAL A 12 -3.14 5.67 -9.82
N ASP A 13 -3.29 5.46 -11.12
CA ASP A 13 -4.04 4.33 -11.64
C ASP A 13 -3.15 3.09 -11.65
N VAL A 14 -3.45 2.12 -10.80
CA VAL A 14 -2.70 0.88 -10.71
C VAL A 14 -3.39 -0.23 -11.51
N THR A 15 -2.62 -0.93 -12.33
CA THR A 15 -3.05 -2.13 -13.06
C THR A 15 -2.24 -3.34 -12.62
N LEU A 16 -2.78 -4.55 -12.77
CA LEU A 16 -2.10 -5.78 -12.35
C LEU A 16 -1.18 -6.30 -13.46
N ASP A 17 0.07 -6.61 -13.10
CA ASP A 17 1.08 -7.16 -14.00
C ASP A 17 0.95 -8.68 -14.09
N VAL A 18 0.16 -9.12 -15.07
CA VAL A 18 -0.15 -10.52 -15.33
C VAL A 18 1.11 -11.36 -15.52
N ASP A 19 2.23 -10.81 -15.98
CA ASP A 19 3.48 -11.57 -16.18
C ASP A 19 4.24 -11.87 -14.88
N THR A 20 3.85 -11.24 -13.77
CA THR A 20 4.45 -11.43 -12.45
C THR A 20 3.60 -12.30 -11.53
N ALA A 21 2.33 -12.50 -11.86
CA ALA A 21 1.37 -13.16 -11.00
C ALA A 21 1.76 -14.63 -10.72
N HIS A 22 1.54 -15.07 -9.49
CA HIS A 22 1.57 -16.48 -9.16
C HIS A 22 0.57 -17.26 -10.06
N PRO A 23 0.91 -18.46 -10.55
CA PRO A 23 0.09 -19.19 -11.54
C PRO A 23 -1.36 -19.47 -11.14
N ASN A 24 -1.63 -19.59 -9.84
CA ASN A 24 -2.96 -19.82 -9.28
C ASN A 24 -3.72 -18.53 -8.94
N LEU A 25 -3.22 -17.37 -9.36
CA LEU A 25 -3.96 -16.13 -9.27
C LEU A 25 -4.73 -15.88 -10.56
N LEU A 26 -6.04 -15.71 -10.43
CA LEU A 26 -6.88 -15.23 -11.51
C LEU A 26 -6.96 -13.71 -11.45
N ILE A 27 -6.62 -13.06 -12.57
CA ILE A 27 -6.70 -11.61 -12.71
C ILE A 27 -7.84 -11.29 -13.67
N ASP A 28 -8.81 -10.51 -13.19
CA ASP A 28 -9.90 -9.95 -13.99
C ASP A 28 -9.90 -8.42 -13.86
N GLY A 29 -9.28 -7.75 -14.82
CA GLY A 29 -9.05 -6.31 -14.81
C GLY A 29 -8.21 -5.85 -13.63
N LYS A 30 -8.87 -5.33 -12.59
CA LYS A 30 -8.25 -4.80 -11.36
C LYS A 30 -8.52 -5.66 -10.12
N SER A 31 -9.17 -6.81 -10.31
CA SER A 31 -9.45 -7.78 -9.27
C SER A 31 -8.47 -8.92 -9.37
N VAL A 32 -8.03 -9.45 -8.23
CA VAL A 32 -7.23 -10.66 -8.15
C VAL A 32 -7.75 -11.57 -7.03
N CYS A 33 -7.93 -12.85 -7.35
CA CYS A 33 -8.30 -13.88 -6.38
C CYS A 33 -7.50 -15.17 -6.60
N TRP A 34 -7.51 -16.03 -5.60
CA TRP A 34 -6.94 -17.37 -5.69
C TRP A 34 -7.92 -18.34 -6.34
N ILE A 35 -7.40 -19.20 -7.21
CA ILE A 35 -8.15 -20.32 -7.80
C ILE A 35 -7.52 -21.65 -7.39
N LYS A 36 -8.37 -22.66 -7.14
CA LYS A 36 -7.96 -24.02 -6.77
C LYS A 36 -7.65 -24.91 -7.98
N GLU A 37 -7.88 -24.39 -9.18
CA GLU A 37 -7.69 -25.12 -10.43
C GLU A 37 -6.19 -25.26 -10.75
N THR A 38 -5.86 -26.26 -11.57
CA THR A 38 -4.49 -26.40 -12.08
C THR A 38 -4.12 -25.13 -12.86
N PRO A 39 -2.96 -24.50 -12.55
CA PRO A 39 -2.57 -23.28 -13.23
C PRO A 39 -2.49 -23.47 -14.73
N GLN A 40 -3.13 -22.58 -15.48
CA GLN A 40 -3.15 -22.62 -16.94
C GLN A 40 -1.87 -22.08 -17.57
N ARG A 41 -0.94 -21.55 -16.75
CA ARG A 41 0.29 -20.88 -17.20
C ARG A 41 1.52 -21.57 -16.63
N LEU A 42 2.53 -21.75 -17.47
CA LEU A 42 3.84 -22.23 -17.07
C LEU A 42 4.58 -21.12 -16.31
N CYS A 43 5.18 -21.48 -15.18
CA CYS A 43 6.02 -20.56 -14.41
C CYS A 43 7.19 -20.05 -15.25
N ASN A 44 7.50 -18.76 -15.11
CA ASN A 44 8.70 -18.14 -15.68
C ASN A 44 9.48 -17.37 -14.60
N GLU A 45 10.65 -16.83 -14.94
CA GLU A 45 11.53 -16.14 -14.00
C GLU A 45 10.91 -14.88 -13.36
N LYS A 46 9.98 -14.22 -14.04
CA LYS A 46 9.32 -12.99 -13.56
C LYS A 46 8.19 -13.25 -12.56
N MET A 47 7.61 -14.46 -12.59
CA MET A 47 6.45 -14.83 -11.77
C MET A 47 6.86 -15.14 -10.33
N PHE A 48 5.96 -14.91 -9.39
CA PHE A 48 6.02 -15.58 -8.09
C PHE A 48 5.68 -17.06 -8.24
N ASP A 49 6.41 -17.96 -7.57
CA ASP A 49 6.27 -19.42 -7.77
C ASP A 49 5.75 -20.19 -6.56
N GLU A 50 5.98 -19.70 -5.35
CA GLU A 50 5.51 -20.33 -4.11
C GLU A 50 4.37 -19.54 -3.46
N ASP A 51 4.60 -18.27 -3.14
CA ASP A 51 3.62 -17.44 -2.46
C ASP A 51 2.67 -16.72 -3.45
N PRO A 52 1.38 -16.52 -3.09
CA PRO A 52 0.33 -16.00 -3.98
C PRO A 52 0.39 -14.49 -4.20
N TYR A 53 1.49 -13.98 -4.77
CA TYR A 53 1.71 -12.55 -5.03
C TYR A 53 1.55 -12.18 -6.50
N VAL A 54 1.27 -10.89 -6.74
CA VAL A 54 1.31 -10.22 -8.04
C VAL A 54 1.78 -8.78 -7.88
N LEU A 55 2.53 -8.25 -8.86
CA LEU A 55 2.93 -6.85 -8.89
C LEU A 55 1.90 -5.98 -9.60
N GLY A 56 1.77 -4.73 -9.17
CA GLY A 56 1.09 -3.68 -9.91
C GLY A 56 2.01 -2.92 -10.86
N ILE A 57 1.43 -2.24 -11.85
CA ILE A 57 2.08 -1.23 -12.69
C ILE A 57 1.41 0.11 -12.37
N MET A 58 2.21 1.14 -12.11
CA MET A 58 1.73 2.49 -11.82
C MET A 58 2.64 3.55 -12.45
N GLY A 59 2.11 4.76 -12.62
CA GLY A 59 2.93 5.93 -12.95
C GLY A 59 3.83 6.30 -11.78
N ARG A 60 5.05 6.79 -12.07
CA ARG A 60 6.02 7.21 -11.06
C ARG A 60 5.92 8.71 -10.82
N ALA A 61 5.73 9.09 -9.57
CA ALA A 61 5.82 10.47 -9.07
C ALA A 61 6.44 10.44 -7.66
N TRP A 62 6.90 11.59 -7.16
CA TRP A 62 7.51 11.69 -5.83
C TRP A 62 6.59 11.25 -4.70
N ARG A 63 5.30 11.56 -4.83
CA ARG A 63 4.26 11.22 -3.85
C ARG A 63 3.07 10.62 -4.58
N THR A 64 2.78 9.37 -4.32
CA THR A 64 1.68 8.64 -4.95
C THR A 64 0.78 7.97 -3.92
N TYR A 65 -0.48 7.75 -4.28
CA TYR A 65 -1.37 6.89 -3.52
C TYR A 65 -2.38 6.16 -4.41
N TRP A 66 -2.86 5.03 -3.93
CA TRP A 66 -3.98 4.27 -4.49
C TRP A 66 -4.75 3.57 -3.38
N GLU A 67 -5.96 3.13 -3.71
CA GLU A 67 -6.85 2.44 -2.77
C GLU A 67 -7.11 0.99 -3.22
N VAL A 68 -7.24 0.09 -2.25
CA VAL A 68 -7.58 -1.31 -2.46
C VAL A 68 -8.77 -1.65 -1.58
N ASN A 69 -9.81 -2.22 -2.18
CA ASN A 69 -10.92 -2.83 -1.46
C ASN A 69 -10.52 -4.28 -1.10
N VAL A 70 -10.67 -4.60 0.19
CA VAL A 70 -10.43 -5.90 0.81
C VAL A 70 -11.64 -6.37 1.63
N GLU A 71 -12.81 -5.76 1.39
CA GLU A 71 -14.07 -6.10 2.03
C GLU A 71 -14.31 -7.61 1.90
N LYS A 72 -14.71 -8.25 2.99
CA LYS A 72 -14.96 -9.71 3.10
C LYS A 72 -13.73 -10.60 3.03
N LYS A 73 -12.51 -10.04 2.94
CA LYS A 73 -11.29 -10.84 3.07
C LYS A 73 -10.74 -10.84 4.49
N ASP A 74 -10.38 -12.02 4.94
CA ASP A 74 -9.77 -12.30 6.24
C ASP A 74 -8.27 -12.66 6.11
N ASP A 75 -7.74 -12.77 4.89
CA ASP A 75 -6.32 -12.96 4.62
C ASP A 75 -5.88 -12.19 3.37
N TRP A 76 -4.82 -11.39 3.51
CA TRP A 76 -4.26 -10.59 2.41
C TRP A 76 -2.93 -9.94 2.80
N VAL A 77 -2.14 -9.59 1.77
CA VAL A 77 -0.93 -8.77 1.92
C VAL A 77 -0.98 -7.62 0.92
N LEU A 78 -0.73 -6.41 1.41
CA LEU A 78 -0.75 -5.17 0.62
C LEU A 78 0.46 -4.32 0.91
N GLY A 79 1.01 -3.67 -0.12
CA GLY A 79 2.03 -2.66 0.05
C GLY A 79 2.82 -2.41 -1.22
N VAL A 80 4.13 -2.26 -1.06
CA VAL A 80 5.06 -2.08 -2.16
C VAL A 80 6.30 -2.96 -2.01
N THR A 81 6.94 -3.25 -3.14
CA THR A 81 8.21 -3.96 -3.19
C THR A 81 9.15 -3.37 -4.22
N LYS A 82 10.47 -3.53 -4.02
CA LYS A 82 11.44 -3.25 -5.08
C LYS A 82 11.21 -4.20 -6.25
N ALA A 83 11.29 -3.70 -7.48
CA ALA A 83 11.18 -4.53 -8.68
C ALA A 83 12.23 -5.66 -8.72
N THR A 84 13.37 -5.44 -8.05
CA THR A 84 14.49 -6.39 -7.92
C THR A 84 14.37 -7.35 -6.74
N ALA A 85 13.34 -7.23 -5.90
CA ALA A 85 13.13 -8.12 -4.76
C ALA A 85 12.92 -9.57 -5.21
N ASN A 86 13.28 -10.52 -4.34
CA ASN A 86 13.13 -11.94 -4.63
C ASN A 86 11.67 -12.30 -4.89
N ARG A 87 11.44 -13.22 -5.84
CA ARG A 87 10.11 -13.73 -6.20
C ARG A 87 10.04 -15.25 -6.15
N LYS A 88 11.10 -15.90 -5.69
CA LYS A 88 11.29 -17.35 -5.78
C LYS A 88 11.34 -17.98 -4.41
N GLY A 89 10.57 -19.04 -4.24
CA GLY A 89 10.39 -19.73 -2.97
C GLY A 89 9.71 -18.85 -1.92
N GLN A 90 9.73 -19.34 -0.68
CA GLN A 90 9.19 -18.62 0.47
C GLN A 90 9.87 -17.25 0.67
N LEU A 91 9.06 -16.19 0.70
CA LEU A 91 9.56 -14.82 0.86
C LEU A 91 9.70 -14.41 2.33
N VAL A 92 10.81 -13.73 2.64
CA VAL A 92 11.00 -13.05 3.93
C VAL A 92 10.64 -11.57 3.76
N LEU A 93 9.42 -11.22 4.16
CA LEU A 93 8.90 -9.86 4.02
C LEU A 93 9.52 -8.93 5.07
N SER A 94 10.36 -8.00 4.63
CA SER A 94 10.88 -6.89 5.43
C SER A 94 11.43 -5.76 4.55
N PRO A 95 11.58 -4.53 5.09
CA PRO A 95 12.24 -3.44 4.37
C PRO A 95 13.66 -3.79 3.92
N ALA A 96 14.42 -4.52 4.75
CA ALA A 96 15.76 -5.00 4.42
C ALA A 96 15.77 -5.90 3.16
N ASN A 97 14.70 -6.64 2.90
CA ASN A 97 14.52 -7.48 1.72
C ASN A 97 13.77 -6.77 0.58
N GLY A 98 13.48 -5.48 0.73
CA GLY A 98 12.81 -4.66 -0.28
C GLY A 98 11.29 -4.78 -0.28
N PHE A 99 10.66 -5.08 0.87
CA PHE A 99 9.22 -5.16 1.04
C PHE A 99 8.74 -4.19 2.13
N TRP A 100 7.71 -3.39 1.83
CA TRP A 100 7.03 -2.53 2.80
C TRP A 100 5.55 -2.83 2.74
N VAL A 101 5.12 -3.78 3.57
CA VAL A 101 3.80 -4.40 3.47
C VAL A 101 3.14 -4.56 4.83
N ILE A 102 1.82 -4.46 4.83
CA ILE A 102 0.98 -4.92 5.93
C ILE A 102 0.24 -6.19 5.51
N SER A 103 -0.08 -7.03 6.48
CA SER A 103 -0.83 -8.26 6.26
C SER A 103 -1.95 -8.42 7.27
N LEU A 104 -3.01 -9.09 6.82
CA LEU A 104 -4.03 -9.72 7.66
C LEU A 104 -3.92 -11.22 7.43
N SER A 105 -4.05 -12.03 8.47
CA SER A 105 -4.07 -13.49 8.32
C SER A 105 -5.15 -14.11 9.18
N ASN A 106 -5.96 -15.00 8.58
CA ASN A 106 -7.05 -15.75 9.23
C ASN A 106 -7.99 -14.90 10.10
N GLY A 107 -8.33 -13.68 9.66
CA GLY A 107 -9.22 -12.75 10.36
C GLY A 107 -8.70 -12.28 11.71
N GLY A 108 -7.39 -12.45 11.95
CA GLY A 108 -6.73 -12.09 13.19
C GLY A 108 -6.46 -10.59 13.28
N ARG A 109 -5.25 -10.23 13.70
CA ARG A 109 -4.82 -8.83 13.81
C ARG A 109 -4.00 -8.44 12.60
N LEU A 110 -4.13 -7.17 12.19
CA LEU A 110 -3.22 -6.59 11.22
C LEU A 110 -1.78 -6.64 11.73
N LYS A 111 -0.85 -6.84 10.81
CA LYS A 111 0.58 -6.88 11.06
C LYS A 111 1.31 -5.97 10.08
N ALA A 112 2.34 -5.29 10.54
CA ALA A 112 3.33 -4.67 9.66
C ALA A 112 4.58 -5.53 9.61
N MET A 113 5.00 -5.88 8.39
CA MET A 113 6.19 -6.70 8.14
C MET A 113 7.43 -5.81 8.07
N ASP A 114 7.77 -5.19 9.20
CA ASP A 114 9.03 -4.45 9.37
C ASP A 114 10.19 -5.40 9.68
N ASP A 115 11.40 -4.88 9.93
CA ASP A 115 12.56 -5.70 10.33
C ASP A 115 12.24 -6.60 11.55
N LYS A 116 11.30 -6.14 12.38
CA LYS A 116 10.56 -6.96 13.33
C LYS A 116 9.07 -6.88 13.01
N GLU A 117 8.39 -8.02 12.99
CA GLU A 117 6.92 -8.03 12.84
C GLU A 117 6.25 -7.22 13.97
N HIS A 118 5.37 -6.29 13.58
CA HIS A 118 4.57 -5.50 14.51
C HIS A 118 3.09 -5.88 14.40
N VAL A 119 2.53 -6.44 15.47
CA VAL A 119 1.09 -6.67 15.58
C VAL A 119 0.40 -5.34 15.91
N LEU A 120 -0.57 -4.95 15.10
CA LEU A 120 -1.24 -3.65 15.19
C LEU A 120 -2.51 -3.74 16.04
N ASP A 121 -2.79 -2.68 16.79
CA ASP A 121 -4.04 -2.50 17.54
C ASP A 121 -4.96 -1.56 16.75
N LYS A 122 -5.50 -2.10 15.66
CA LYS A 122 -6.30 -1.39 14.66
C LYS A 122 -7.45 -2.29 14.23
N ASP A 123 -8.60 -1.69 13.96
CA ASP A 123 -9.71 -2.38 13.32
C ASP A 123 -9.32 -2.80 11.90
N ILE A 124 -9.90 -3.91 11.44
CA ILE A 124 -9.68 -4.41 10.08
C ILE A 124 -10.46 -3.50 9.11
N PRO A 125 -9.80 -2.81 8.18
CA PRO A 125 -10.46 -1.94 7.23
C PRO A 125 -11.08 -2.75 6.08
N ASP A 126 -12.23 -2.32 5.56
CA ASP A 126 -12.76 -2.83 4.28
C ASP A 126 -12.01 -2.23 3.08
N LYS A 127 -11.34 -1.10 3.29
CA LYS A 127 -10.56 -0.40 2.27
C LYS A 127 -9.27 0.18 2.81
N VAL A 128 -8.15 -0.12 2.15
CA VAL A 128 -6.82 0.38 2.51
C VAL A 128 -6.34 1.39 1.47
N ALA A 129 -5.92 2.58 1.93
CA ALA A 129 -5.17 3.53 1.12
C ALA A 129 -3.67 3.35 1.38
N ILE A 130 -2.89 3.23 0.31
CA ILE A 130 -1.44 3.02 0.36
C ILE A 130 -0.77 4.25 -0.22
N PHE A 131 0.16 4.83 0.54
CA PHE A 131 0.89 6.03 0.17
C PHE A 131 2.37 5.72 0.05
N LEU A 132 2.97 6.21 -1.03
CA LEU A 132 4.41 6.15 -1.27
C LEU A 132 4.94 7.58 -1.38
N ASP A 133 5.78 7.96 -0.43
CA ASP A 133 6.46 9.26 -0.39
C ASP A 133 7.97 9.05 -0.48
N TYR A 134 8.53 9.24 -1.68
CA TYR A 134 9.96 9.11 -1.92
C TYR A 134 10.78 10.24 -1.30
N LYS A 135 10.17 11.41 -1.07
CA LYS A 135 10.86 12.57 -0.48
C LYS A 135 11.13 12.32 1.00
N GLU A 136 10.10 11.86 1.73
CA GLU A 136 10.19 11.53 3.15
C GLU A 136 10.66 10.09 3.39
N LYS A 137 10.86 9.30 2.32
CA LYS A 137 11.16 7.86 2.38
C LYS A 137 10.16 7.11 3.26
N LYS A 138 8.86 7.32 3.00
CA LYS A 138 7.78 6.70 3.74
C LYS A 138 6.89 5.83 2.86
N VAL A 139 6.45 4.72 3.43
CA VAL A 139 5.29 3.95 2.95
C VAL A 139 4.26 3.94 4.06
N MET A 140 3.06 4.43 3.80
CA MET A 140 2.04 4.61 4.83
C MET A 140 0.72 3.98 4.43
N PHE A 141 0.00 3.50 5.43
CA PHE A 141 -1.25 2.76 5.28
C PHE A 141 -2.33 3.44 6.12
N PHE A 142 -3.50 3.63 5.53
CA PHE A 142 -4.65 4.24 6.18
C PHE A 142 -5.90 3.42 5.90
N ASN A 143 -6.84 3.41 6.84
CA ASN A 143 -8.21 3.02 6.53
C ASN A 143 -8.80 4.13 5.64
N ALA A 144 -9.19 3.76 4.44
CA ALA A 144 -9.63 4.70 3.42
C ALA A 144 -11.09 5.16 3.61
N GLU A 145 -11.84 4.55 4.52
CA GLU A 145 -13.22 4.94 4.81
C GLU A 145 -13.29 6.11 5.80
N ASP A 146 -12.54 6.02 6.90
CA ASP A 146 -12.53 7.03 7.97
C ASP A 146 -11.26 7.90 7.97
N GLY A 147 -10.24 7.54 7.17
CA GLY A 147 -8.96 8.21 7.09
C GLY A 147 -8.04 7.95 8.29
N SER A 148 -8.34 6.96 9.13
CA SER A 148 -7.53 6.63 10.29
C SER A 148 -6.20 5.99 9.88
N HIS A 149 -5.14 6.32 10.61
CA HIS A 149 -3.80 5.78 10.38
C HIS A 149 -3.70 4.32 10.83
N ILE A 150 -3.12 3.47 9.97
CA ILE A 150 -2.83 2.05 10.27
C ILE A 150 -1.35 1.89 10.64
N TYR A 151 -0.44 2.22 9.73
CA TYR A 151 1.00 2.04 9.92
C TYR A 151 1.83 2.94 8.99
N SER A 152 3.06 3.27 9.40
CA SER A 152 4.04 4.01 8.61
C SER A 152 5.41 3.35 8.70
N PHE A 153 5.95 2.92 7.57
CA PHE A 153 7.37 2.61 7.44
C PHE A 153 8.12 3.92 7.22
N THR A 154 9.14 4.20 8.05
CA THR A 154 9.99 5.39 7.97
C THR A 154 11.34 5.12 7.32
N ASN A 155 11.63 3.86 7.02
CA ASN A 155 12.76 3.34 6.26
C ASN A 155 12.34 2.96 4.82
N GLY A 156 11.48 3.78 4.21
CA GLY A 156 10.92 3.56 2.88
C GLY A 156 11.94 3.66 1.74
N PRO A 157 11.51 3.35 0.51
CA PRO A 157 12.37 3.39 -0.67
C PRO A 157 12.82 4.80 -1.02
N SER A 158 14.00 4.91 -1.65
CA SER A 158 14.48 6.17 -2.24
C SER A 158 13.92 6.35 -3.65
N TYR A 159 13.94 7.58 -4.18
CA TYR A 159 13.35 7.84 -5.50
C TYR A 159 13.98 6.97 -6.57
N GLU A 160 15.26 6.60 -6.48
CA GLU A 160 15.99 5.77 -7.43
C GLU A 160 15.57 4.30 -7.41
N ASP A 161 14.98 3.82 -6.31
CA ASP A 161 14.48 2.46 -6.22
C ASP A 161 13.28 2.30 -7.17
N ASP A 162 13.39 1.37 -8.12
CA ASP A 162 12.24 0.95 -8.92
C ASP A 162 11.29 0.15 -8.01
N VAL A 163 10.16 0.75 -7.66
CA VAL A 163 9.20 0.21 -6.69
C VAL A 163 7.86 0.00 -7.36
N ARG A 164 7.25 -1.15 -7.03
CA ARG A 164 6.02 -1.63 -7.63
C ARG A 164 5.02 -1.92 -6.50
N PRO A 165 3.72 -1.62 -6.68
CA PRO A 165 2.68 -2.12 -5.78
C PRO A 165 2.74 -3.65 -5.69
N LEU A 166 2.49 -4.19 -4.51
CA LEU A 166 2.44 -5.63 -4.24
C LEU A 166 1.08 -6.00 -3.66
N PHE A 167 0.50 -7.07 -4.20
CA PHE A 167 -0.82 -7.55 -3.81
C PHE A 167 -0.82 -9.06 -3.63
N SER A 168 -1.52 -9.53 -2.61
CA SER A 168 -1.85 -10.94 -2.43
C SER A 168 -3.23 -11.10 -1.80
N PRO A 169 -4.17 -11.84 -2.42
CA PRO A 169 -5.43 -12.24 -1.80
C PRO A 169 -5.27 -13.48 -0.89
N TRP A 170 -4.03 -13.91 -0.64
CA TRP A 170 -3.69 -15.19 -0.05
C TRP A 170 -4.37 -16.39 -0.76
N ASN A 171 -4.48 -17.55 -0.11
CA ASN A 171 -4.96 -18.81 -0.71
C ASN A 171 -6.09 -19.50 0.07
N ASN A 172 -6.71 -18.81 1.02
CA ASN A 172 -7.70 -19.35 1.93
C ASN A 172 -9.13 -19.39 1.35
N ASP A 173 -9.49 -18.43 0.50
CA ASP A 173 -10.80 -18.31 -0.15
C ASP A 173 -10.68 -17.95 -1.65
N THR A 174 -11.82 -17.66 -2.30
CA THR A 174 -11.89 -17.21 -3.71
C THR A 174 -12.38 -15.76 -3.87
N ASP A 175 -12.61 -15.05 -2.75
CA ASP A 175 -13.01 -13.65 -2.75
C ASP A 175 -11.83 -12.77 -3.19
N PRO A 176 -12.06 -11.81 -4.11
CA PRO A 176 -10.99 -11.01 -4.67
C PRO A 176 -10.61 -9.84 -3.76
N ILE A 177 -9.34 -9.43 -3.82
CA ILE A 177 -8.99 -8.02 -3.56
C ILE A 177 -9.15 -7.22 -4.84
N ARG A 178 -9.53 -5.95 -4.73
CA ARG A 178 -9.78 -5.10 -5.90
C ARG A 178 -9.11 -3.73 -5.77
N ILE A 179 -8.25 -3.43 -6.73
CA ILE A 179 -7.68 -2.08 -6.86
C ILE A 179 -8.79 -1.13 -7.34
N LEU A 180 -8.97 -0.03 -6.62
CA LEU A 180 -9.97 0.97 -6.99
C LEU A 180 -9.47 1.83 -8.15
N SER A 181 -10.40 2.18 -9.04
CA SER A 181 -10.09 3.08 -10.15
C SER A 181 -10.20 4.51 -9.70
N ILE A 182 -9.37 5.37 -10.27
CA ILE A 182 -9.54 6.81 -10.13
C ILE A 182 -10.93 7.15 -10.66
N GLU A 183 -11.79 7.69 -9.80
CA GLU A 183 -13.09 8.19 -10.25
C GLU A 183 -12.83 9.34 -11.24
N THR A 184 -12.97 9.06 -12.54
CA THR A 184 -13.14 10.11 -13.52
C THR A 184 -14.42 10.84 -13.13
N LYS A 185 -14.28 12.07 -12.63
CA LYS A 185 -15.41 12.86 -12.12
C LYS A 185 -16.50 12.96 -13.20
N HIS A 186 -17.50 12.08 -13.14
CA HIS A 186 -18.82 12.41 -13.67
C HIS A 186 -19.50 13.29 -12.61
N PRO A 187 -19.96 14.50 -12.99
CA PRO A 187 -20.52 15.44 -12.03
C PRO A 187 -21.93 14.98 -11.69
N LYS A 188 -22.09 14.06 -10.74
CA LYS A 188 -23.28 13.92 -9.88
C LYS A 188 -23.06 12.83 -8.83
N SER A 189 -23.10 13.28 -7.57
CA SER A 189 -23.41 12.50 -6.38
C SER A 189 -22.46 11.34 -6.02
N SER A 190 -21.41 11.65 -5.26
CA SER A 190 -21.05 10.84 -4.10
C SER A 190 -20.35 11.71 -3.06
N LYS A 191 -20.89 11.73 -1.83
CA LYS A 191 -20.16 12.23 -0.66
C LYS A 191 -19.19 11.13 -0.22
N ALA A 192 -18.11 10.94 -0.98
CA ALA A 192 -16.93 10.28 -0.46
C ALA A 192 -16.19 11.31 0.40
N LEU A 193 -15.92 10.95 1.66
CA LEU A 193 -14.96 11.68 2.49
C LEU A 193 -13.61 11.58 1.77
N LYS A 194 -13.31 12.58 0.94
CA LYS A 194 -11.98 12.74 0.38
C LYS A 194 -11.07 12.96 1.56
N ILE A 195 -10.16 12.02 1.79
CA ILE A 195 -8.97 12.31 2.58
C ILE A 195 -8.32 13.50 1.89
N THR A 196 -8.55 14.69 2.42
CA THR A 196 -8.10 15.90 1.74
C THR A 196 -6.59 15.89 1.78
N SER A 197 -5.94 16.32 0.69
CA SER A 197 -4.48 16.50 0.64
C SER A 197 -3.96 17.29 1.85
N THR A 198 -4.79 18.15 2.45
CA THR A 198 -4.49 18.88 3.69
C THR A 198 -4.36 17.98 4.94
N SER A 199 -5.25 16.99 5.13
CA SER A 199 -5.17 16.05 6.25
C SER A 199 -3.96 15.12 6.12
N ILE A 200 -3.66 14.66 4.91
CA ILE A 200 -2.46 13.85 4.63
C ILE A 200 -1.19 14.68 4.80
N ASN A 201 -1.17 15.93 4.31
CA ASN A 201 0.00 16.80 4.50
C ASN A 201 0.26 17.09 5.98
N ARG A 202 -0.77 17.23 6.82
CA ARG A 202 -0.56 17.31 8.28
C ARG A 202 0.07 16.04 8.82
N VAL A 203 -0.44 14.85 8.49
CA VAL A 203 0.16 13.59 8.98
C VAL A 203 1.59 13.41 8.47
N LEU A 204 1.87 13.74 7.20
CA LEU A 204 3.23 13.75 6.63
C LEU A 204 4.19 14.67 7.39
N HIS A 205 3.72 15.84 7.86
CA HIS A 205 4.53 16.82 8.59
C HIS A 205 4.55 16.64 10.11
N CYS A 206 3.58 15.94 10.71
CA CYS A 206 3.42 15.84 12.16
C CYS A 206 4.34 14.83 12.85
N ASP A 207 5.05 13.96 12.11
CA ASP A 207 5.97 12.96 12.70
C ASP A 207 7.38 13.54 13.01
N GLY A 208 7.58 14.85 12.85
CA GLY A 208 8.81 15.53 13.29
C GLY A 208 8.77 15.82 14.78
N GLU A 209 9.62 15.15 15.56
CA GLU A 209 9.81 15.39 17.00
C GLU A 209 9.83 16.89 17.35
N LEU A 210 8.85 17.34 18.13
CA LEU A 210 8.96 18.60 18.85
C LEU A 210 9.71 18.35 20.15
N HIS A 211 11.03 18.54 20.12
CA HIS A 211 11.78 18.82 21.34
C HIS A 211 11.39 20.23 21.82
N LEU A 212 10.34 20.31 22.64
CA LEU A 212 9.94 21.54 23.32
C LEU A 212 10.95 21.85 24.41
N SER A 213 11.87 22.78 24.13
CA SER A 213 12.54 23.54 25.18
C SER A 213 12.02 24.98 25.17
N GLY A 214 11.59 25.45 26.35
CA GLY A 214 11.44 26.87 26.66
C GLY A 214 10.03 27.44 26.55
N LEU A 215 9.18 27.16 27.55
CA LEU A 215 8.11 28.08 27.93
C LEU A 215 8.74 29.35 28.52
N ASN A 216 8.40 30.53 27.98
CA ASN A 216 8.46 31.77 28.74
C ASN A 216 7.11 32.46 28.64
N TYR A 217 6.44 32.51 29.79
CA TYR A 217 5.29 33.35 30.05
C TYR A 217 5.74 34.80 30.21
N THR A 218 5.05 35.74 29.57
CA THR A 218 4.99 37.12 30.05
C THR A 218 3.53 37.41 30.34
N ASN A 219 3.24 37.61 31.63
CA ASN A 219 1.96 38.13 32.10
C ASN A 219 1.81 39.60 31.72
N ASP A 220 0.55 39.98 31.56
CA ASP A 220 0.05 41.34 31.34
C ASP A 220 0.59 42.38 32.34
N ASP A 221 0.73 43.61 31.86
CA ASP A 221 0.01 44.79 32.38
C ASP A 221 -0.16 45.83 31.25
#